data_AF-A0AAE9Z7G0-F1
#
_entry.id   AF-A0AAE9Z7G0-F1
#
_cell.length_a   1.000
_cell.length_b   1.000
_cell.length_c   1.000
_cell.angle_alpha   90.00
_cell.angle_beta   90.00
_cell.angle_gamma   90.00
#
_symmetry.space_group_name_H-M   'P 1'
#
loop_
_entity.id
_entity.type
_entity.pdbx_description
1 polymer ?
#
loop_
_entity_poly.entity_id
_entity_poly.type
_entity_poly.pdbx_seq_one_letter_code
_entity_poly.pdbx_strand_id
1 'polypeptide(L)'
;MKIKILSVAVICLTAFGLWLFQPYMQREYVRLSETPVTIEAEYFTVTCEPLCTQLYRVENGKITNNGVFPNMPADIPDPHSISELKDGDRLLLTGYLYVWQETNLITGSISTREINMIDVIRWQTPDRVSYKSQQSNHAPAAFRHENYTDCRP
;
A
#
# COMPACT_ATOMS: atom_id res chain seq x y z
N MET A 1 -31.49 46.07 -14.87
CA MET A 1 -31.40 44.71 -15.45
C MET A 1 -29.97 44.28 -15.82
N LYS A 2 -29.08 45.19 -16.27
CA LYS A 2 -27.70 44.86 -16.70
C LYS A 2 -26.74 44.34 -15.60
N ILE A 3 -26.93 44.75 -14.35
CA ILE A 3 -26.04 44.37 -13.23
C ILE A 3 -26.14 42.87 -12.89
N LYS A 4 -27.33 42.25 -13.00
CA LYS A 4 -27.51 40.82 -12.67
C LYS A 4 -26.81 39.87 -13.64
N ILE A 5 -26.64 40.26 -14.91
CA ILE A 5 -25.99 39.43 -15.94
C ILE A 5 -24.47 39.40 -15.75
N LEU A 6 -23.88 40.55 -15.37
CA LEU A 6 -22.45 40.64 -15.11
C LEU A 6 -22.03 39.77 -13.92
N SER A 7 -22.85 39.74 -12.86
CA SER A 7 -22.60 38.91 -11.67
C SER A 7 -22.62 37.41 -12.00
N VAL A 8 -23.56 36.95 -12.84
CA VAL A 8 -23.64 35.54 -13.25
C VAL A 8 -22.44 35.16 -14.11
N ALA A 9 -22.01 36.02 -15.04
CA ALA A 9 -20.85 35.76 -15.89
C ALA A 9 -19.55 35.63 -15.08
N VAL A 10 -19.34 36.50 -14.08
CA VAL A 10 -18.17 36.44 -13.19
C VAL A 10 -18.18 35.16 -12.35
N ILE A 11 -19.34 34.74 -11.83
CA ILE A 11 -19.48 33.49 -11.06
C ILE A 11 -19.22 32.26 -11.95
N CYS A 12 -19.71 32.25 -13.20
CA CYS A 12 -19.44 31.17 -14.13
C CYS A 12 -17.96 31.11 -14.52
N LEU A 13 -17.30 32.25 -14.72
CA LEU A 13 -15.87 32.32 -15.02
C LEU A 13 -14.99 31.87 -13.84
N THR A 14 -15.33 32.24 -12.61
CA THR A 14 -14.59 31.78 -11.43
C THR A 14 -14.85 30.30 -11.15
N ALA A 15 -16.10 29.83 -11.28
CA ALA A 15 -16.42 28.40 -11.16
C ALA A 15 -15.72 27.57 -12.24
N PHE A 16 -15.66 28.04 -13.48
CA PHE A 16 -14.95 27.39 -14.57
C PHE A 16 -13.42 27.42 -14.37
N GLY A 17 -12.88 28.54 -13.88
CA GLY A 17 -11.48 28.63 -13.48
C GLY A 17 -11.15 27.62 -12.37
N LEU A 18 -11.94 27.57 -11.29
CA LEU A 18 -11.80 26.59 -10.21
C LEU A 18 -11.98 25.15 -10.69
N TRP A 19 -12.83 24.92 -11.68
CA TRP A 19 -13.03 23.60 -12.29
C TRP A 19 -11.81 23.16 -13.12
N LEU A 20 -11.16 24.07 -13.86
CA LEU A 20 -9.87 23.81 -14.51
C LEU A 20 -8.73 23.56 -13.51
N PHE A 21 -8.88 24.03 -12.27
CA PHE A 21 -7.99 23.71 -11.15
C PHE A 21 -8.40 22.46 -10.36
N GLN A 22 -9.42 21.69 -10.80
CA GLN A 22 -9.58 20.33 -10.26
C GLN A 22 -8.27 19.58 -10.53
N PRO A 23 -7.62 19.01 -9.50
CA PRO A 23 -6.32 18.44 -9.69
C PRO A 23 -6.53 17.17 -10.52
N TYR A 24 -6.16 17.23 -11.80
CA TYR A 24 -6.07 16.07 -12.68
C TYR A 24 -4.94 15.19 -12.12
N MET A 25 -5.25 14.43 -11.07
CA MET A 25 -4.31 13.56 -10.38
C MET A 25 -4.47 12.16 -10.93
N GLN A 26 -3.42 11.66 -11.55
CA GLN A 26 -3.28 10.23 -11.80
C GLN A 26 -2.64 9.60 -10.57
N ARG A 27 -3.22 8.51 -10.08
CA ARG A 27 -2.67 7.77 -8.95
C ARG A 27 -2.31 6.36 -9.40
N GLU A 28 -1.13 5.90 -9.01
CA GLU A 28 -0.65 4.56 -9.34
C GLU A 28 0.16 3.95 -8.20
N TYR A 29 0.19 2.62 -8.16
CA TYR A 29 1.03 1.85 -7.24
C TYR A 29 2.33 1.51 -7.94
N VAL A 30 3.44 2.00 -7.41
CA VAL A 30 4.77 1.75 -7.98
C VAL A 30 5.68 1.13 -6.95
N ARG A 31 6.53 0.21 -7.40
CA ARG A 31 7.63 -0.31 -6.58
C ARG A 31 8.56 0.84 -6.23
N LEU A 32 8.89 0.95 -4.96
CA LEU A 32 9.88 1.92 -4.47
C LEU A 32 11.28 1.60 -5.02
N SER A 33 11.58 0.32 -5.20
CA SER A 33 12.86 -0.17 -5.71
C SER A 33 12.72 -1.56 -6.33
N GLU A 34 13.61 -1.86 -7.29
CA GLU A 34 13.81 -3.22 -7.84
C GLU A 34 14.69 -4.10 -6.96
N THR A 35 15.21 -3.56 -5.85
CA THR A 35 15.96 -4.35 -4.85
C THR A 35 15.02 -4.78 -3.74
N PRO A 36 14.93 -6.09 -3.43
CA PRO A 36 14.08 -6.54 -2.34
C PRO A 36 14.67 -6.11 -1.00
N VAL A 37 13.78 -5.78 -0.07
CA VAL A 37 14.11 -5.44 1.31
C VAL A 37 13.48 -6.45 2.26
N THR A 38 14.08 -6.62 3.43
CA THR A 38 13.51 -7.43 4.50
C THR A 38 12.95 -6.52 5.58
N ILE A 39 11.70 -6.75 5.95
CA ILE A 39 11.03 -6.09 7.07
C ILE A 39 10.66 -7.13 8.12
N GLU A 40 10.71 -6.73 9.38
CA GLU A 40 10.21 -7.54 10.49
C GLU A 40 8.78 -7.11 10.83
N ALA A 41 7.90 -8.09 11.02
CA ALA A 41 6.51 -7.89 11.40
C ALA A 41 6.13 -8.83 12.56
N GLU A 42 5.22 -8.42 13.42
CA GLU A 42 4.58 -9.28 14.42
C GLU A 42 3.15 -9.59 14.01
N TYR A 43 2.76 -10.85 14.19
CA TYR A 43 1.43 -11.35 13.88
C TYR A 43 0.46 -11.22 15.06
N PHE A 44 -0.78 -10.83 14.76
CA PHE A 44 -1.90 -10.69 15.69
C PHE A 44 -3.20 -11.24 15.09
N THR A 45 -3.80 -12.22 15.74
CA THR A 45 -5.03 -12.91 15.32
C THR A 45 -6.26 -12.01 15.46
N VAL A 46 -6.29 -11.19 16.52
CA VAL A 46 -7.42 -10.29 16.83
C VAL A 46 -6.93 -8.85 16.81
N THR A 47 -7.40 -8.09 15.84
CA THR A 47 -7.24 -6.64 15.80
C THR A 47 -8.41 -6.01 16.56
N CYS A 48 -8.16 -5.40 17.72
CA CYS A 48 -9.22 -4.80 18.55
C CYS A 48 -9.86 -3.52 17.97
N GLU A 49 -9.46 -3.13 16.76
CA GLU A 49 -10.02 -2.07 15.91
C GLU A 49 -10.08 -2.62 14.47
N PRO A 50 -10.76 -1.99 13.49
CA PRO A 50 -10.78 -2.44 12.10
C PRO A 50 -9.40 -2.24 11.44
N LEU A 51 -8.36 -2.87 11.99
CA LEU A 51 -7.04 -2.89 11.44
C LEU A 51 -7.04 -4.03 10.43
N CYS A 52 -6.93 -3.64 9.18
CA CYS A 52 -7.12 -4.50 8.02
C CYS A 52 -5.99 -5.50 7.74
N THR A 53 -5.05 -5.65 8.67
CA THR A 53 -3.96 -6.60 8.58
C THR A 53 -3.66 -7.15 9.96
N GLN A 54 -3.22 -8.40 9.98
CA GLN A 54 -2.76 -9.09 11.17
C GLN A 54 -1.26 -8.88 11.40
N LEU A 55 -0.57 -8.10 10.56
CA LEU A 55 0.88 -7.92 10.62
C LEU A 55 1.24 -6.47 10.90
N TYR A 56 2.07 -6.24 11.91
CA TYR A 56 2.51 -4.90 12.30
C TYR A 56 4.02 -4.82 12.29
N ARG A 57 4.54 -3.76 11.68
CA ARG A 57 5.98 -3.60 11.54
C ARG A 57 6.66 -3.48 12.92
N VAL A 58 7.82 -4.11 13.02
CA VAL A 58 8.71 -4.08 14.18
C VAL A 58 9.91 -3.22 13.83
N GLU A 59 10.16 -2.18 14.61
CA GLU A 59 11.31 -1.30 14.44
C GLU A 59 12.06 -1.19 15.77
N ASN A 60 13.36 -1.47 15.76
CA ASN A 60 14.20 -1.47 16.96
C ASN A 60 13.61 -2.33 18.10
N GLY A 61 13.01 -3.48 17.74
CA GLY A 61 12.37 -4.41 18.68
C GLY A 61 11.01 -3.95 19.23
N LYS A 62 10.43 -2.86 18.71
CA LYS A 62 9.12 -2.35 19.12
C LYS A 62 8.11 -2.45 18.00
N ILE A 63 6.90 -2.87 18.34
CA ILE A 63 5.77 -2.91 17.41
C ILE A 63 5.31 -1.49 17.14
N THR A 64 5.13 -1.17 15.87
CA THR A 64 4.63 0.12 15.40
C THR A 64 3.14 -0.01 15.04
N ASN A 65 2.45 1.12 14.91
CA ASN A 65 1.07 1.14 14.38
C ASN A 65 1.03 1.03 12.84
N ASN A 66 2.18 0.75 12.20
CA ASN A 66 2.27 0.59 10.76
C ASN A 66 1.92 -0.85 10.40
N GLY A 67 0.64 -1.07 10.06
CA GLY A 67 0.19 -2.33 9.49
C GLY A 67 0.93 -2.64 8.19
N VAL A 68 1.29 -3.90 7.99
CA VAL A 68 2.01 -4.40 6.82
C VAL A 68 1.05 -5.18 5.93
N PHE A 69 0.98 -4.83 4.65
CA PHE A 69 0.06 -5.45 3.70
C PHE A 69 0.85 -6.32 2.71
N PRO A 70 1.09 -7.61 3.03
CA PRO A 70 1.83 -8.51 2.17
C PRO A 70 0.97 -8.92 0.97
N ASN A 71 1.46 -8.57 -0.22
CA ASN A 71 0.91 -9.03 -1.46
C ASN A 71 1.65 -10.31 -1.86
N MET A 72 0.91 -11.40 -2.08
CA MET A 72 1.48 -12.73 -2.23
C MET A 72 1.35 -13.22 -3.67
N PRO A 73 2.39 -13.84 -4.25
CA PRO A 73 2.25 -14.62 -5.46
C PRO A 73 1.57 -15.96 -5.13
N ALA A 74 0.99 -16.61 -6.13
CA ALA A 74 0.16 -17.80 -5.92
C ALA A 74 0.91 -19.04 -5.39
N ASP A 75 2.24 -19.03 -5.41
CA ASP A 75 3.10 -20.17 -5.08
C ASP A 75 3.63 -20.17 -3.63
N ILE A 76 3.34 -19.14 -2.84
CA ILE A 76 3.63 -19.12 -1.40
C ILE A 76 2.36 -18.80 -0.62
N PRO A 77 2.17 -19.42 0.56
CA PRO A 77 0.99 -19.17 1.38
C PRO A 77 1.02 -17.75 1.95
N ASP A 78 -0.16 -17.15 2.09
CA ASP A 78 -0.33 -15.87 2.76
C ASP A 78 -0.21 -16.03 4.28
N PRO A 79 0.68 -15.29 4.97
CA PRO A 79 0.80 -15.33 6.42
C PRO A 79 -0.51 -15.02 7.17
N HIS A 80 -1.50 -14.37 6.55
CA HIS A 80 -2.82 -14.17 7.18
C HIS A 80 -3.70 -15.42 7.23
N SER A 81 -3.39 -16.42 6.40
CA SER A 81 -4.23 -17.61 6.21
C SER A 81 -3.63 -18.87 6.80
N ILE A 82 -2.41 -18.80 7.32
CA ILE A 82 -1.70 -19.94 7.89
C ILE A 82 -2.10 -20.13 9.36
N SER A 83 -2.48 -21.35 9.72
CA SER A 83 -2.98 -21.69 11.06
C SER A 83 -1.88 -21.80 12.12
N GLU A 84 -0.64 -21.91 11.68
CA GLU A 84 0.53 -22.20 12.50
C GLU A 84 1.06 -20.95 13.21
N LEU A 85 0.70 -19.76 12.74
CA LEU A 85 1.07 -18.50 13.36
C LEU A 85 0.20 -18.20 14.57
N LYS A 86 0.83 -17.70 15.62
CA LYS A 86 0.20 -17.30 16.89
C LYS A 86 0.50 -15.84 17.17
N ASP A 87 -0.36 -15.23 17.99
CA ASP A 87 -0.13 -13.87 18.49
C ASP A 87 1.28 -13.73 19.08
N GLY A 88 2.01 -12.72 18.61
CA GLY A 88 3.39 -12.47 19.02
C GLY A 88 4.45 -13.13 18.15
N ASP A 89 4.08 -13.98 17.18
CA ASP A 89 5.06 -14.55 16.26
C ASP A 89 5.70 -13.45 15.40
N ARG A 90 7.03 -13.48 15.32
CA ARG A 90 7.82 -12.58 14.47
C ARG A 90 8.00 -13.21 13.09
N LEU A 91 7.78 -12.40 12.07
CA LEU A 91 7.98 -12.76 10.67
C LEU A 91 9.02 -11.83 10.05
N LEU A 92 9.90 -12.41 9.26
CA LEU A 92 10.76 -11.68 8.33
C LEU A 92 10.16 -11.79 6.94
N LEU A 93 9.65 -10.68 6.42
CA LEU A 93 9.06 -10.57 5.09
C LEU A 93 10.09 -9.94 4.16
N THR A 94 10.50 -10.66 3.12
CA THR A 94 11.42 -10.16 2.09
C THR A 94 10.68 -9.96 0.78
N GLY A 95 10.80 -8.78 0.20
CA GLY A 95 9.98 -8.38 -0.94
C GLY A 95 10.22 -6.97 -1.45
N TYR A 96 9.35 -6.51 -2.34
CA TYR A 96 9.42 -5.19 -2.95
C TYR A 96 8.39 -4.26 -2.33
N LEU A 97 8.83 -3.15 -1.73
CA LEU A 97 7.94 -2.16 -1.16
C LEU A 97 7.27 -1.32 -2.24
N TYR A 98 6.05 -0.87 -1.95
CA TYR A 98 5.31 0.04 -2.82
C TYR A 98 5.05 1.39 -2.17
N VAL A 99 4.87 2.39 -3.04
CA VAL A 99 4.33 3.71 -2.69
C VAL A 99 3.14 4.02 -3.59
N TRP A 100 2.24 4.86 -3.09
CA TRP A 100 1.32 5.62 -3.93
C TRP A 100 2.13 6.71 -4.61
N GLN A 101 2.13 6.73 -5.93
CA GLN A 101 2.60 7.85 -6.72
C GLN A 101 1.39 8.63 -7.24
N GLU A 102 1.34 9.92 -6.90
CA GLU A 102 0.35 10.84 -7.42
C GLU A 102 1.03 11.81 -8.39
N THR A 103 0.58 11.81 -9.63
CA THR A 103 1.09 12.68 -10.69
C THR A 103 0.02 13.71 -11.04
N ASN A 104 0.35 14.99 -10.90
CA ASN A 104 -0.48 16.06 -11.42
C ASN A 104 -0.26 16.16 -12.93
N LEU A 105 -1.28 15.83 -13.71
CA LEU A 105 -1.19 15.78 -15.17
C LEU A 105 -1.04 17.17 -15.83
N ILE A 106 -1.34 18.25 -15.11
CA ILE A 106 -1.18 19.63 -15.61
C ILE A 106 0.25 20.12 -15.38
N THR A 107 0.78 19.94 -14.16
CA THR A 107 2.10 20.47 -13.77
C THR A 107 3.24 19.46 -13.99
N GLY A 108 2.92 18.18 -14.14
CA GLY A 108 3.88 17.07 -14.12
C GLY A 108 4.49 16.82 -12.74
N SER A 109 4.03 17.49 -11.68
CA SER A 109 4.58 17.28 -10.34
C SER A 109 4.19 15.90 -9.81
N ILE A 110 5.18 15.20 -9.24
CA ILE A 110 5.02 13.87 -8.66
C ILE A 110 5.15 13.98 -7.13
N SER A 111 4.21 13.40 -6.41
CA SER A 111 4.30 13.18 -4.97
C SER A 111 4.13 11.70 -4.63
N THR A 112 4.89 11.23 -3.65
CA THR A 112 4.87 9.83 -3.21
C THR A 112 4.40 9.70 -1.76
N ARG A 113 3.59 8.70 -1.46
CA ARG A 113 3.13 8.35 -0.10
C ARG A 113 3.36 6.87 0.16
N GLU A 114 3.95 6.53 1.30
CA GLU A 114 4.12 5.13 1.71
C GLU A 114 2.76 4.47 1.98
N ILE A 115 2.64 3.19 1.63
CA ILE A 115 1.41 2.41 1.80
C ILE A 115 1.61 1.10 2.56
N ASN A 116 2.82 0.86 3.06
CA ASN A 116 3.19 -0.35 3.79
C ASN A 116 2.85 -1.68 3.08
N MET A 117 2.68 -1.65 1.76
CA MET A 117 2.46 -2.82 0.92
C MET A 117 3.80 -3.39 0.47
N ILE A 118 3.91 -4.71 0.48
CA ILE A 118 5.11 -5.43 0.07
C ILE A 118 4.75 -6.62 -0.82
N ASP A 119 5.30 -6.70 -2.02
CA ASP A 119 5.27 -7.91 -2.84
C ASP A 119 6.25 -8.92 -2.24
N VAL A 120 5.72 -9.89 -1.47
CA VAL A 120 6.53 -10.84 -0.72
C VAL A 120 7.04 -11.95 -1.64
N ILE A 121 8.35 -12.08 -1.77
CA ILE A 121 8.99 -13.19 -2.49
C ILE A 121 9.50 -14.27 -1.54
N ARG A 122 9.63 -13.95 -0.26
CA ARG A 122 10.01 -14.89 0.80
C ARG A 122 9.48 -14.39 2.12
N TRP A 123 8.95 -15.29 2.93
CA TRP A 123 8.74 -14.99 4.34
C TRP A 123 9.10 -16.18 5.22
N GLN A 124 9.52 -15.87 6.44
CA GLN A 124 9.90 -16.88 7.41
C GLN A 124 9.64 -16.41 8.84
N THR A 125 9.44 -17.36 9.74
CA THR A 125 9.65 -17.13 11.17
C THR A 125 11.12 -17.45 11.51
N PRO A 126 11.68 -16.93 12.62
CA PRO A 126 13.04 -17.24 13.01
C PRO A 126 13.35 -18.75 13.09
N ASP A 127 12.39 -19.56 13.55
CA ASP A 127 12.70 -20.94 14.00
C ASP A 127 11.83 -22.05 13.38
N ARG A 128 10.81 -21.75 12.54
CA ARG A 128 9.80 -22.77 12.19
C ARG A 128 9.41 -22.85 10.73
N VAL A 129 9.18 -21.71 10.09
CA VAL A 129 8.49 -21.65 8.80
C VAL A 129 9.32 -20.83 7.84
N SER A 130 9.51 -21.29 6.61
CA SER A 130 10.18 -20.54 5.55
C SER A 130 9.59 -20.90 4.20
N TYR A 131 8.99 -19.91 3.55
CA TYR A 131 8.48 -20.02 2.18
C TYR A 131 9.25 -19.08 1.27
N LYS A 132 9.55 -19.56 0.05
CA LYS A 132 10.25 -18.81 -0.97
C LYS A 132 9.57 -19.03 -2.32
N SER A 133 9.22 -17.93 -2.98
CA SER A 133 8.61 -17.93 -4.30
C SER A 133 9.64 -18.31 -5.38
N GLN A 134 9.13 -18.81 -6.51
CA GLN A 134 9.92 -19.05 -7.70
C GLN A 134 10.33 -17.72 -8.34
N GLN A 135 11.56 -17.65 -8.87
CA GLN A 135 12.10 -16.42 -9.47
C GLN A 135 11.22 -15.84 -10.59
N SER A 136 10.53 -16.70 -11.35
CA SER A 136 9.57 -16.30 -12.40
C SER A 136 8.38 -15.50 -11.87
N ASN A 137 8.07 -15.61 -10.58
CA ASN A 137 6.96 -14.94 -9.93
C ASN A 137 7.37 -13.66 -9.19
N HIS A 138 8.59 -13.16 -9.40
CA HIS A 138 9.05 -11.90 -8.77
C HIS A 138 8.60 -10.64 -9.55
N ALA A 139 8.05 -10.79 -10.76
CA ALA A 139 7.53 -9.69 -11.55
C ALA A 139 6.21 -9.14 -10.97
N PRO A 140 5.91 -7.83 -11.10
CA PRO A 140 4.69 -7.22 -10.53
C PRO A 140 3.39 -7.93 -10.93
N ALA A 141 3.32 -8.47 -12.15
CA ALA A 141 2.15 -9.16 -12.67
C ALA A 141 1.80 -10.48 -11.95
N ALA A 142 2.75 -11.05 -11.19
CA ALA A 142 2.52 -12.29 -10.44
C ALA A 142 1.76 -12.06 -9.12
N PHE A 143 1.63 -10.81 -8.67
CA PHE A 143 1.05 -10.46 -7.39
C PHE A 143 -0.37 -9.89 -7.55
N ARG A 144 -1.31 -10.42 -6.76
CA ARG A 144 -2.72 -10.03 -6.82
C ARG A 144 -2.99 -8.95 -5.78
N HIS A 145 -2.96 -7.69 -6.22
CA HIS A 145 -3.13 -6.49 -5.40
C HIS A 145 -4.54 -6.32 -4.77
N GLU A 146 -5.34 -7.39 -4.69
CA GLU A 146 -6.78 -7.39 -4.45
C GLU A 146 -7.13 -7.42 -2.95
N ASN A 147 -6.23 -7.84 -2.07
CA ASN A 147 -6.59 -8.17 -0.68
C ASN A 147 -6.74 -6.97 0.26
N TYR A 148 -6.30 -5.77 -0.11
CA TYR A 148 -6.17 -4.66 0.86
C TYR A 148 -6.59 -3.29 0.34
N THR A 149 -7.27 -3.17 -0.81
CA THR A 149 -7.65 -1.87 -1.40
C THR A 149 -8.68 -1.11 -0.55
N ASP A 150 -9.62 -1.81 0.10
CA ASP A 150 -10.74 -1.22 0.85
C ASP A 150 -10.36 -0.80 2.28
N CYS A 151 -9.10 -1.01 2.62
CA CYS A 151 -8.55 -0.96 3.96
C CYS A 151 -7.53 0.17 4.15
N ARG A 152 -7.46 1.07 3.16
CA ARG A 152 -6.48 2.14 3.04
C ARG A 152 -7.17 3.49 3.28
N PRO A 153 -6.66 4.34 4.20
CA PRO A 153 -7.18 5.69 4.42
C PRO A 153 -6.76 6.68 3.32
#